data_AF-A0A0D6N6G1-F1
#
_entry.id   AF-A0A0D6N6G1-F1
#
_cell.length_a   1.000
_cell.length_b   1.000
_cell.length_c   1.000
_cell.angle_alpha   90.00
_cell.angle_beta   90.00
_cell.angle_gamma   90.00
#
_symmetry.space_group_name_H-M   'P 1'
#
loop_
_entity.id
_entity.type
_entity.pdbx_description
1 polymer ?
#
loop_
_entity_poly.entity_id
_entity_poly.type
_entity_poly.pdbx_seq_one_letter_code
_entity_poly.pdbx_strand_id
1 'polypeptide(L)'
;MPKANALSTTQRRCVLTTIMAAPLLAVAPSAGIARRPDDAPLFACHQRFQAAYSAARAMSRQPEPACNTPEADAYEARFDALVLEECARLEELAAIPAFTPQGQRLKGKIILALLPEHLRYSEIDGETQLILSLARDLVRENAA
;
A
#
# COMPACT_ATOMS: atom_id res chain seq x y z
N MET A 1 6.50 60.22 -3.05
CA MET A 1 6.56 59.73 -1.66
C MET A 1 7.32 58.41 -1.65
N PRO A 2 8.44 58.33 -0.93
CA PRO A 2 8.54 57.31 0.12
C PRO A 2 9.21 57.87 1.39
N LYS A 3 8.69 57.51 2.57
CA LYS A 3 9.31 57.79 3.88
C LYS A 3 9.98 56.52 4.38
N ALA A 4 11.30 56.54 4.48
CA ALA A 4 12.09 55.58 5.23
C ALA A 4 12.22 56.10 6.67
N ASN A 5 11.61 55.43 7.64
CA ASN A 5 11.83 55.69 9.05
C ASN A 5 12.73 54.58 9.61
N ALA A 6 14.03 54.88 9.65
CA ALA A 6 14.98 54.18 10.50
C ALA A 6 15.03 54.92 11.84
N LEU A 7 14.55 54.29 12.91
CA LEU A 7 14.89 54.69 14.27
C LEU A 7 15.22 53.42 15.05
N SER A 8 16.52 53.13 15.06
CA SER A 8 17.17 52.21 15.98
C SER A 8 17.67 52.98 17.21
N THR A 9 17.77 52.26 18.32
CA THR A 9 18.47 52.55 19.59
C THR A 9 17.66 53.23 20.70
N THR A 10 17.15 52.51 21.71
CA THR A 10 17.78 51.93 22.95
C THR A 10 17.72 52.90 24.14
N GLN A 11 16.93 52.61 25.20
CA GLN A 11 17.41 52.78 26.60
C GLN A 11 16.53 52.18 27.74
N ARG A 12 17.09 51.13 28.38
CA ARG A 12 17.27 50.84 29.84
C ARG A 12 16.10 50.78 30.87
N ARG A 13 15.99 49.56 31.45
CA ARG A 13 15.99 49.15 32.90
C ARG A 13 14.78 49.43 33.81
N CYS A 14 14.18 48.36 34.35
CA CYS A 14 13.94 48.11 35.80
C CYS A 14 13.41 46.67 36.01
N VAL A 15 14.14 45.74 36.65
CA VAL A 15 14.20 45.38 38.08
C VAL A 15 13.20 44.27 38.51
N LEU A 16 13.80 43.09 38.77
CA LEU A 16 13.57 42.06 39.80
C LEU A 16 12.22 41.32 39.99
N THR A 17 12.41 39.99 40.06
CA THR A 17 11.80 38.99 40.98
C THR A 17 10.34 38.60 40.82
N THR A 18 10.11 37.36 40.38
CA THR A 18 9.51 36.29 41.21
C THR A 18 9.89 34.93 40.61
N ILE A 19 10.77 34.18 41.28
CA ILE A 19 11.11 32.80 40.91
C ILE A 19 10.04 31.90 41.53
N MET A 20 9.11 31.40 40.71
CA MET A 20 8.29 30.25 41.09
C MET A 20 9.08 29.01 40.70
N ALA A 21 9.68 28.35 41.68
CA ALA A 21 10.24 27.02 41.53
C ALA A 21 9.08 26.03 41.33
N ALA A 22 8.70 25.78 40.08
CA ALA A 22 7.84 24.65 39.74
C ALA A 22 8.70 23.37 39.81
N PRO A 23 8.24 22.31 40.47
CA PRO A 23 8.94 21.03 40.41
C PRO A 23 8.90 20.56 38.95
N LEU A 24 10.08 20.44 38.34
CA LEU A 24 10.28 19.69 37.12
C LEU A 24 9.89 18.25 37.45
N LEU A 25 8.61 17.91 37.24
CA LEU A 25 8.25 16.52 36.99
C LEU A 25 9.03 16.15 35.74
N ALA A 26 10.11 15.40 35.95
CA ALA A 26 10.79 14.68 34.90
C ALA A 26 9.76 13.74 34.28
N VAL A 27 9.03 14.23 33.28
CA VAL A 27 8.37 13.38 32.30
C VAL A 27 9.52 12.63 31.65
N ALA A 28 9.75 11.41 32.15
CA ALA A 28 10.56 10.45 31.45
C ALA A 28 10.00 10.41 30.02
N PRO A 29 10.84 10.55 28.97
CA PRO A 29 10.36 10.28 27.63
C PRO A 29 9.86 8.84 27.68
N SER A 30 8.54 8.67 27.59
CA SER A 30 7.97 7.39 27.24
C SER A 30 8.54 7.11 25.86
N ALA A 31 9.61 6.33 25.81
CA ALA A 31 10.11 5.73 24.60
C ALA A 31 9.03 4.72 24.19
N GLY A 32 7.89 5.24 23.71
CA GLY A 32 7.01 4.50 22.86
C GLY A 32 7.89 4.12 21.70
N ILE A 33 8.26 2.85 21.63
CA ILE A 33 8.91 2.28 20.46
C ILE A 33 7.93 2.61 19.33
N ALA A 34 8.25 3.64 18.54
CA ALA A 34 7.52 3.94 17.34
C ALA A 34 7.61 2.66 16.52
N ARG A 35 6.52 1.90 16.47
CA ARG A 35 6.48 0.61 15.81
C ARG A 35 6.87 0.90 14.36
N ARG A 36 8.06 0.44 13.98
CA ARG A 36 8.59 0.69 12.65
C ARG A 36 7.54 0.19 11.67
N PRO A 37 7.16 1.01 10.67
CA PRO A 37 6.29 0.54 9.62
C PRO A 37 6.91 -0.73 9.01
N ASP A 38 6.16 -1.83 9.01
CA ASP A 38 6.61 -3.15 8.58
C ASP A 38 5.57 -3.75 7.64
N ASP A 39 6.05 -4.36 6.57
CA ASP A 39 5.26 -4.96 5.50
C ASP A 39 5.04 -6.47 5.69
N ALA A 40 5.40 -7.04 6.85
CA ALA A 40 5.13 -8.45 7.14
C ALA A 40 3.67 -8.87 6.87
N PRO A 41 2.62 -8.09 7.24
CA PRO A 41 1.24 -8.41 6.88
C PRO A 41 1.00 -8.41 5.37
N LEU A 42 1.62 -7.48 4.64
CA LEU A 42 1.52 -7.39 3.18
C LEU A 42 2.11 -8.64 2.52
N PHE A 43 3.29 -9.08 2.96
CA PHE A 43 3.93 -10.29 2.42
C PHE A 43 3.16 -11.57 2.74
N ALA A 44 2.62 -11.69 3.96
CA ALA A 44 1.78 -12.83 4.33
C ALA A 44 0.44 -12.85 3.55
N CYS A 45 -0.16 -11.69 3.31
CA CYS A 45 -1.33 -11.56 2.45
C CYS A 45 -1.00 -11.94 1.00
N HIS A 46 0.15 -11.48 0.48
CA HIS A 46 0.61 -11.83 -0.87
C HIS A 46 0.81 -13.33 -1.06
N GLN A 47 1.35 -14.05 -0.07
CA GLN A 47 1.48 -15.50 -0.14
C GLN A 47 0.12 -16.21 -0.27
N ARG A 48 -0.88 -15.75 0.49
CA ARG A 48 -2.27 -16.27 0.40
C ARG A 48 -2.90 -15.95 -0.95
N PHE A 49 -2.74 -14.72 -1.43
CA PHE A 49 -3.16 -14.32 -2.77
C PHE A 49 -2.53 -15.20 -3.85
N GLN A 50 -1.20 -15.38 -3.81
CA GLN A 50 -0.48 -16.18 -4.80
C GLN A 50 -0.95 -17.64 -4.82
N ALA A 51 -1.26 -18.20 -3.65
CA ALA A 51 -1.83 -19.55 -3.54
C ALA A 51 -3.19 -19.63 -4.25
N ALA A 52 -4.12 -18.72 -3.93
CA ALA A 52 -5.45 -18.67 -4.55
C ALA A 52 -5.36 -18.43 -6.08
N TYR A 53 -4.59 -17.44 -6.50
CA TYR A 53 -4.34 -17.12 -7.91
C TYR A 53 -3.79 -18.33 -8.69
N SER A 54 -2.78 -19.02 -8.12
CA SER A 54 -2.20 -20.20 -8.75
C SER A 54 -3.17 -21.38 -8.81
N ALA A 55 -4.01 -21.57 -7.80
CA ALA A 55 -5.03 -22.62 -7.77
C ALA A 55 -6.12 -22.38 -8.82
N ALA A 56 -6.62 -21.15 -8.94
CA ALA A 56 -7.58 -20.77 -9.98
C ALA A 56 -7.00 -21.00 -11.38
N ARG A 57 -5.77 -20.53 -11.65
CA ARG A 57 -5.11 -20.75 -12.95
C ARG A 57 -4.72 -22.20 -13.22
N ALA A 58 -4.47 -23.00 -12.17
CA ALA A 58 -4.24 -24.44 -12.34
C ALA A 58 -5.54 -25.15 -12.72
N MET A 59 -6.65 -24.80 -12.10
CA MET A 59 -7.97 -25.36 -12.41
C MET A 59 -8.43 -24.96 -13.81
N SER A 60 -8.24 -23.70 -14.23
CA SER A 60 -8.62 -23.23 -15.58
C SER A 60 -7.87 -23.90 -16.72
N ARG A 61 -6.80 -24.66 -16.44
CA ARG A 61 -6.03 -25.43 -17.42
C ARG A 61 -6.42 -26.91 -17.43
N GLN A 62 -7.28 -27.35 -16.51
CA GLN A 62 -7.78 -28.71 -16.48
C GLN A 62 -8.85 -28.88 -17.57
N PRO A 63 -9.00 -30.09 -18.14
CA PRO A 63 -10.12 -30.38 -19.03
C PRO A 63 -11.45 -30.18 -18.29
N GLU A 64 -12.34 -29.40 -18.89
CA GLU A 64 -13.69 -29.19 -18.36
C GLU A 64 -14.53 -30.48 -18.52
N PRO A 65 -15.33 -30.87 -17.51
CA PRO A 65 -16.28 -31.97 -17.65
C PRO A 65 -17.34 -31.69 -18.71
N ALA A 66 -18.02 -32.74 -19.18
CA ALA A 66 -19.11 -32.57 -20.14
C ALA A 66 -20.26 -31.74 -19.55
N CYS A 67 -20.81 -30.81 -20.33
CA CYS A 67 -21.88 -29.93 -19.88
C CYS A 67 -23.12 -30.72 -19.39
N ASN A 68 -23.85 -30.14 -18.43
CA ASN A 68 -25.06 -30.73 -17.82
C ASN A 68 -24.81 -32.05 -17.08
N THR A 69 -23.61 -32.22 -16.52
CA THR A 69 -23.27 -33.34 -15.63
C THR A 69 -23.08 -32.84 -14.20
N PRO A 70 -23.37 -33.66 -13.17
CA PRO A 70 -23.04 -33.30 -11.80
C PRO A 70 -21.56 -32.95 -11.60
N GLU A 71 -20.68 -33.56 -12.39
CA GLU A 71 -19.25 -33.27 -12.40
C GLU A 71 -18.96 -31.85 -12.93
N ALA A 72 -19.69 -31.39 -13.96
CA ALA A 72 -19.59 -30.02 -14.45
C ALA A 72 -20.06 -29.02 -13.38
N ASP A 73 -21.20 -29.27 -12.73
CA ASP A 73 -21.71 -28.39 -11.65
C ASP A 73 -20.71 -28.30 -10.49
N ALA A 74 -20.12 -29.43 -10.09
CA ALA A 74 -19.10 -29.47 -9.03
C ALA A 74 -17.79 -28.80 -9.46
N TYR A 75 -17.42 -28.89 -10.75
CA TYR A 75 -16.27 -28.20 -11.30
C TYR A 75 -16.49 -26.68 -11.30
N GLU A 76 -17.61 -26.20 -11.83
CA GLU A 76 -17.97 -24.78 -11.85
C GLU A 76 -18.01 -24.19 -10.44
N ALA A 77 -18.72 -24.83 -9.50
CA ALA A 77 -18.81 -24.35 -8.12
C ALA A 77 -17.44 -24.25 -7.43
N ARG A 78 -16.53 -25.20 -7.71
CA ARG A 78 -15.16 -25.16 -7.19
C ARG A 78 -14.33 -24.06 -7.86
N PHE A 79 -14.49 -23.85 -9.16
CA PHE A 79 -13.79 -22.80 -9.89
C PHE A 79 -14.23 -21.42 -9.41
N ASP A 80 -15.54 -21.20 -9.27
CA ASP A 80 -16.11 -19.97 -8.72
C ASP A 80 -15.60 -19.68 -7.31
N ALA A 81 -15.53 -20.70 -6.44
CA ALA A 81 -14.98 -20.54 -5.11
C ALA A 81 -13.51 -20.07 -5.13
N LEU A 82 -12.69 -20.60 -6.04
CA LEU A 82 -11.30 -20.18 -6.19
C LEU A 82 -11.17 -18.75 -6.73
N VAL A 83 -12.00 -18.37 -7.69
CA VAL A 83 -12.03 -17.01 -8.24
C VAL A 83 -12.49 -16.00 -7.17
N LEU A 84 -13.52 -16.33 -6.40
CA LEU A 84 -13.98 -15.51 -5.28
C LEU A 84 -12.89 -15.34 -4.22
N GLU A 85 -12.15 -16.42 -3.90
CA GLU A 85 -11.01 -16.32 -2.99
C GLU A 85 -9.88 -15.45 -3.57
N GLU A 86 -9.53 -15.61 -4.85
CA GLU A 86 -8.55 -14.77 -5.55
C GLU A 86 -8.91 -13.28 -5.41
N CYS A 87 -10.15 -12.92 -5.72
CA CYS A 87 -10.66 -11.55 -5.62
C CYS A 87 -10.59 -11.02 -4.18
N ALA A 88 -11.09 -11.79 -3.20
CA ALA A 88 -11.08 -11.38 -1.80
C ALA A 88 -9.66 -11.15 -1.27
N ARG A 89 -8.70 -11.99 -1.66
CA ARG A 89 -7.29 -11.81 -1.28
C ARG A 89 -6.64 -10.62 -1.96
N LEU A 90 -6.99 -10.33 -3.21
CA LEU A 90 -6.49 -9.15 -3.92
C LEU A 90 -7.02 -7.86 -3.28
N GLU A 91 -8.29 -7.83 -2.88
CA GLU A 91 -8.88 -6.71 -2.13
C GLU A 91 -8.20 -6.51 -0.77
N GLU A 92 -7.98 -7.59 -0.02
CA GLU A 92 -7.24 -7.57 1.26
C GLU A 92 -5.82 -6.99 1.06
N LEU A 93 -5.12 -7.44 0.01
CA LEU A 93 -3.79 -6.97 -0.33
C LEU A 93 -3.77 -5.49 -0.77
N ALA A 94 -4.78 -5.05 -1.50
CA ALA A 94 -4.93 -3.66 -1.90
C ALA A 94 -5.08 -2.74 -0.68
N ALA A 95 -5.85 -3.17 0.32
CA ALA A 95 -6.12 -2.43 1.54
C ALA A 95 -4.90 -2.29 2.49
N ILE A 96 -3.95 -3.22 2.45
CA ILE A 96 -2.74 -3.16 3.29
C ILE A 96 -1.76 -2.13 2.69
N PRO A 97 -1.38 -1.05 3.41
CA PRO A 97 -0.39 -0.09 2.90
C PRO A 97 0.98 -0.75 2.74
N ALA A 98 1.75 -0.29 1.74
CA ALA A 98 3.14 -0.67 1.58
C ALA A 98 4.04 0.44 2.14
N PHE A 99 4.74 0.16 3.22
CA PHE A 99 5.57 1.13 3.93
C PHE A 99 7.04 1.10 3.51
N THR A 100 7.50 -0.03 2.96
CA THR A 100 8.89 -0.20 2.51
C THR A 100 8.99 -0.14 0.98
N PRO A 101 10.16 0.21 0.43
CA PRO A 101 10.39 0.12 -1.01
C PRO A 101 10.12 -1.29 -1.57
N GLN A 102 10.40 -2.33 -0.78
CA GLN A 102 10.13 -3.72 -1.17
C GLN A 102 8.62 -4.00 -1.26
N GLY A 103 7.81 -3.50 -0.33
CA GLY A 103 6.36 -3.61 -0.39
C GLY A 103 5.76 -2.83 -1.56
N GLN A 104 6.29 -1.65 -1.85
CA GLN A 104 5.86 -0.83 -3.00
C GLN A 104 6.19 -1.54 -4.32
N ARG A 105 7.41 -2.08 -4.44
CA ARG A 105 7.83 -2.91 -5.57
C ARG A 105 6.92 -4.11 -5.76
N LEU A 106 6.53 -4.78 -4.67
CA LEU A 106 5.61 -5.91 -4.72
C LEU A 106 4.26 -5.50 -5.34
N LYS A 107 3.65 -4.42 -4.87
CA LYS A 107 2.40 -3.90 -5.45
C LYS A 107 2.58 -3.53 -6.92
N GLY A 108 3.70 -2.89 -7.28
CA GLY A 108 4.03 -2.60 -8.67
C GLY A 108 4.07 -3.86 -9.55
N LYS A 109 4.72 -4.94 -9.08
CA LYS A 109 4.73 -6.23 -9.80
C LYS A 109 3.34 -6.80 -9.99
N ILE A 110 2.50 -6.76 -8.96
CA ILE A 110 1.13 -7.29 -9.01
C ILE A 110 0.28 -6.51 -10.02
N ILE A 111 0.34 -5.17 -9.98
CA ILE A 111 -0.36 -4.31 -10.94
C ILE A 111 0.07 -4.64 -12.37
N LEU A 112 1.37 -4.74 -12.64
CA LEU A 112 1.88 -5.05 -13.98
C LEU A 112 1.54 -6.45 -14.46
N ALA A 113 1.38 -7.41 -13.55
CA ALA A 113 0.99 -8.77 -13.88
C ALA A 113 -0.51 -8.88 -14.20
N LEU A 114 -1.37 -8.21 -13.41
CA LEU A 114 -2.82 -8.39 -13.47
C LEU A 114 -3.50 -7.38 -14.39
N LEU A 115 -3.19 -6.09 -14.27
CA LEU A 115 -3.97 -5.03 -14.90
C LEU A 115 -4.00 -5.11 -16.43
N PRO A 116 -2.89 -5.41 -17.13
CA PRO A 116 -2.92 -5.56 -18.59
C PRO A 116 -3.83 -6.70 -19.08
N GLU A 117 -3.91 -7.80 -18.33
CA GLU A 117 -4.79 -8.93 -18.67
C GLU A 117 -6.27 -8.54 -18.55
N HIS A 118 -6.64 -7.85 -17.46
CA HIS A 118 -8.00 -7.38 -17.22
C HIS A 118 -8.47 -6.33 -18.23
N LEU A 119 -7.52 -5.58 -18.80
CA LEU A 119 -7.80 -4.54 -19.79
C LEU A 119 -7.64 -5.00 -21.24
N ARG A 120 -7.38 -6.30 -21.48
CA ARG A 120 -7.12 -6.81 -22.84
C ARG A 120 -8.22 -6.46 -23.85
N TYR A 121 -9.45 -6.28 -23.39
CA TYR A 121 -10.61 -5.94 -24.21
C TYR A 121 -11.19 -4.55 -23.92
N SER A 122 -10.44 -3.68 -23.24
CA SER A 122 -10.85 -2.33 -22.86
C SER A 122 -9.88 -1.29 -23.41
N GLU A 123 -10.36 -0.09 -23.70
CA GLU A 123 -9.49 1.03 -24.04
C GLU A 123 -8.74 1.51 -22.79
N ILE A 124 -7.43 1.72 -22.90
CA ILE A 124 -6.60 2.16 -21.79
C ILE A 124 -6.62 3.69 -21.71
N ASP A 125 -7.32 4.23 -20.72
CA ASP A 125 -7.37 5.67 -20.44
C ASP A 125 -6.06 6.22 -19.83
N GLY A 126 -5.97 7.54 -19.73
CA GLY A 126 -4.78 8.22 -19.20
C GLY A 126 -4.49 7.89 -17.73
N GLU A 127 -5.52 7.67 -16.91
CA GLU A 127 -5.38 7.34 -15.49
C GLU A 127 -4.73 5.95 -15.32
N THR A 128 -5.21 4.98 -16.09
CA THR A 128 -4.65 3.63 -16.13
C THR A 128 -3.22 3.65 -16.66
N GLN A 129 -2.92 4.44 -17.69
CA GLN A 129 -1.55 4.59 -18.18
C GLN A 129 -0.61 5.15 -17.11
N LEU A 130 -1.08 6.14 -16.32
CA LEU A 130 -0.32 6.70 -15.21
C LEU A 130 -0.06 5.66 -14.12
N ILE A 131 -1.07 4.86 -13.76
CA ILE A 131 -0.93 3.75 -12.79
C ILE A 131 0.10 2.72 -13.27
N LEU A 132 0.04 2.31 -14.54
CA LEU A 132 1.00 1.38 -15.13
C LEU A 132 2.42 1.98 -15.19
N SER A 133 2.54 3.29 -15.47
CA SER A 133 3.84 3.99 -15.44
C SER A 133 4.44 3.95 -14.04
N LEU A 134 3.68 4.38 -13.02
CA LEU A 134 4.10 4.33 -11.62
C LEU A 134 4.52 2.93 -11.20
N ALA A 135 3.74 1.91 -11.57
CA ALA A 135 4.06 0.53 -11.26
C ALA A 135 5.40 0.08 -11.88
N ARG A 136 5.75 0.55 -13.09
CA ARG A 136 7.06 0.28 -13.71
C ARG A 136 8.19 0.98 -12.97
N ASP A 137 7.98 2.21 -12.53
CA ASP A 137 8.99 2.99 -11.81
C ASP A 137 9.33 2.34 -10.47
N LEU A 138 8.31 1.95 -9.68
CA LEU A 138 8.48 1.24 -8.41
C LEU A 138 9.24 -0.09 -8.55
N VAL A 139 9.10 -0.76 -9.70
CA VAL A 139 9.80 -2.02 -9.97
C VAL A 139 11.26 -1.81 -10.36
N ARG A 140 11.57 -0.68 -11.02
CA ARG A 140 12.91 -0.31 -11.48
C ARG A 140 13.80 0.27 -10.38
N GLU A 141 13.27 1.19 -9.55
CA GLU A 141 14.04 1.92 -8.53
C GLU A 141 14.73 1.01 -7.51
N ASN A 142 14.18 -0.18 -7.27
CA ASN A 142 14.67 -1.14 -6.28
C ASN A 142 15.51 -2.28 -6.88
N ALA A 143 15.95 -2.14 -8.14
CA ALA A 143 16.87 -3.06 -8.81
C ALA A 143 18.32 -2.54 -8.88
N ALA A 144 18.55 -1.30 -8.43
CA ALA A 144 19.86 -0.68 -8.25
C ALA A 144 20.33 -0.83 -6.79
#